data_AF-A0A6U0IEK7-F1
#
_entry.id   AF-A0A6U0IEK7-F1
#
_cell.length_a   1.000
_cell.length_b   1.000
_cell.length_c   1.000
_cell.angle_alpha   90.00
_cell.angle_beta   90.00
_cell.angle_gamma   90.00
#
_symmetry.space_group_name_H-M   'P 1'
#
loop_
_entity.id
_entity.type
_entity.pdbx_description
1 polymer ?
#
loop_
_entity_poly.entity_id
_entity_poly.type
_entity_poly.pdbx_seq_one_letter_code
_entity_poly.pdbx_strand_id
1 'polypeptide(L)'
;KSPELIWRNLIPVVMAGVNGIYGLITSIIILGSISSPQEGGNYTYSLYTGAAHLAGGLACGLSGLGSGMAIGIAGEAAVTACGTWDVEYKNSKGGRDKKKSGGGDKLFVSMVLIQVFAGNVALYGLIASILLSQQVFYCENGN
;
A
#
# COMPACT_ATOMS: atom_id res chain seq x y z
N LYS A 1 -12.56 -24.59 17.66
CA LYS A 1 -11.73 -23.84 16.68
C LYS A 1 -11.14 -22.64 17.42
N SER A 2 -9.83 -22.43 17.33
CA SER A 2 -9.11 -21.35 18.02
C SER A 2 -9.41 -20.01 17.32
N PRO A 3 -10.07 -19.02 17.95
CA PRO A 3 -10.43 -17.75 17.30
C PRO A 3 -9.22 -16.87 16.95
N GLU A 4 -8.07 -17.15 17.56
CA GLU A 4 -6.83 -16.40 17.38
C GLU A 4 -6.28 -16.41 15.94
N LEU A 5 -6.54 -17.48 15.18
CA LEU A 5 -6.06 -17.60 13.80
C LEU A 5 -6.76 -16.61 12.86
N ILE A 6 -8.02 -16.26 13.16
CA ILE A 6 -8.83 -15.34 12.36
C ILE A 6 -8.21 -13.95 12.38
N TRP A 7 -7.82 -13.48 13.58
CA TRP A 7 -7.21 -12.16 13.75
C TRP A 7 -5.87 -12.03 13.04
N ARG A 8 -5.05 -13.09 13.05
CA ARG A 8 -3.74 -13.10 12.38
C ARG A 8 -3.89 -13.05 10.86
N ASN A 9 -4.87 -13.78 10.31
CA ASN A 9 -5.14 -13.81 8.87
C ASN A 9 -5.78 -12.52 8.35
N LEU A 10 -6.31 -11.64 9.22
CA LEU A 10 -6.88 -10.36 8.83
C LEU A 10 -5.81 -9.31 8.45
N ILE A 11 -4.60 -9.41 9.03
CA ILE A 11 -3.53 -8.43 8.83
C ILE A 11 -3.15 -8.17 7.37
N PRO A 12 -2.89 -9.20 6.52
CA PRO A 12 -2.53 -8.95 5.11
C PRO A 12 -3.67 -8.27 4.35
N VAL A 13 -4.93 -8.53 4.72
CA VAL A 13 -6.10 -7.85 4.13
C VAL A 13 -6.10 -6.37 4.47
N VAL A 14 -5.86 -6.02 5.74
CA VAL A 14 -5.77 -4.63 6.17
C VAL A 14 -4.59 -3.92 5.49
N MET A 15 -3.45 -4.58 5.39
CA MET A 15 -2.25 -4.02 4.74
C MET A 15 -2.45 -3.78 3.23
N ALA A 16 -3.16 -4.66 2.54
CA ALA A 16 -3.58 -4.42 1.15
C ALA A 16 -4.56 -3.22 1.06
N GLY A 17 -5.46 -3.09 2.04
CA GLY A 17 -6.41 -1.98 2.10
C GLY A 17 -5.76 -0.60 2.23
N VAL A 18 -4.73 -0.48 3.07
CA VAL A 18 -4.02 0.81 3.28
C VAL A 18 -3.36 1.30 2.00
N ASN A 19 -2.79 0.41 1.17
CA ASN A 19 -2.21 0.79 -0.12
C ASN A 19 -3.24 1.42 -1.08
N GLY A 20 -4.52 1.02 -1.00
CA GLY A 20 -5.59 1.64 -1.78
C GLY A 20 -5.89 3.08 -1.35
N ILE A 21 -5.75 3.38 -0.06
CA ILE A 21 -6.00 4.72 0.50
C ILE A 21 -4.96 5.72 -0.04
N TYR A 22 -3.72 5.29 -0.29
CA TYR A 22 -2.68 6.16 -0.86
C TYR A 22 -3.05 6.70 -2.25
N GLY A 23 -3.69 5.88 -3.08
CA GLY A 23 -4.21 6.32 -4.39
C GLY A 23 -5.31 7.37 -4.25
N LEU A 24 -6.25 7.16 -3.32
CA LEU A 24 -7.32 8.13 -3.04
C LEU A 24 -6.77 9.47 -2.54
N ILE A 25 -5.78 9.44 -1.64
CA ILE A 25 -5.09 10.64 -1.15
C ILE A 25 -4.43 11.40 -2.30
N THR A 26 -3.75 10.69 -3.22
CA THR A 26 -3.13 11.33 -4.38
C THR A 26 -4.16 12.01 -5.28
N SER A 27 -5.28 11.34 -5.56
CA SER A 27 -6.36 11.92 -6.38
C SER A 27 -6.95 13.19 -5.76
N ILE A 28 -7.17 13.21 -4.44
CA ILE A 28 -7.76 14.39 -3.78
C ILE A 28 -6.80 15.58 -3.72
N ILE A 29 -5.49 15.32 -3.59
CA ILE A 29 -4.45 16.36 -3.59
C ILE A 29 -4.37 17.01 -4.98
N ILE A 30 -4.31 16.21 -6.03
CA ILE A 30 -4.26 16.72 -7.42
C ILE A 30 -5.52 17.54 -7.74
N LEU A 31 -6.69 17.10 -7.27
CA LEU A 31 -7.94 17.85 -7.46
C LEU A 31 -7.88 19.24 -6.79
N GLY A 32 -7.27 19.34 -5.61
CA GLY A 32 -7.10 20.60 -4.90
C GLY A 32 -6.08 21.56 -5.53
N SER A 33 -5.14 21.06 -6.34
CA SER A 33 -4.12 21.88 -7.01
C SER A 33 -4.55 22.41 -8.37
N ILE A 34 -5.64 21.91 -8.96
CA ILE A 34 -6.15 22.38 -10.25
C ILE A 34 -6.93 23.69 -10.05
N SER A 35 -6.42 24.79 -10.62
CA SER A 35 -7.09 26.09 -10.62
C SER A 35 -7.99 26.26 -11.85
N SER A 36 -9.15 26.90 -11.70
CA SER A 36 -10.03 27.21 -12.83
C SER A 36 -9.38 28.24 -13.78
N PRO A 37 -9.56 28.12 -15.10
CA PRO A 37 -9.02 29.08 -16.06
C PRO A 37 -9.62 30.48 -15.83
N GLN A 38 -8.78 31.51 -15.76
CA GLN A 38 -9.23 32.90 -15.70
C GLN A 38 -9.83 33.33 -17.05
N GLU A 39 -10.87 34.18 -16.98
CA GLU A 39 -11.72 34.70 -18.08
C GLU A 39 -11.02 35.45 -19.23
N GLY A 40 -9.70 35.33 -19.38
CA GLY A 40 -8.87 36.09 -20.34
C GLY A 40 -8.12 35.28 -21.38
N GLY A 41 -8.39 33.98 -21.55
CA GLY A 41 -7.74 33.17 -22.60
C GLY A 41 -6.28 32.78 -22.33
N ASN A 42 -5.72 33.14 -21.17
CA ASN A 42 -4.40 32.71 -20.73
C ASN A 42 -4.49 31.36 -20.03
N TYR A 43 -3.68 30.38 -20.45
CA TYR A 43 -3.60 29.07 -19.82
C TYR A 43 -2.95 29.20 -18.44
N THR A 44 -3.77 29.27 -17.38
CA THR A 44 -3.30 29.19 -15.98
C THR A 44 -2.69 27.82 -15.64
N TYR A 45 -2.89 26.84 -16.51
CA TYR A 45 -2.40 25.47 -16.38
C TYR A 45 -1.55 25.10 -17.60
N SER A 46 -0.23 25.03 -17.40
CA SER A 46 0.72 24.64 -18.45
C SER A 46 0.65 23.13 -18.72
N LEU A 47 0.97 22.72 -19.96
CA LEU A 47 1.08 21.31 -20.34
C LEU A 47 2.11 20.57 -19.46
N TYR A 48 3.17 21.25 -19.02
CA TYR A 48 4.17 20.71 -18.11
C TYR A 48 3.55 20.35 -16.75
N THR A 49 2.77 21.26 -16.16
CA THR A 49 2.07 21.04 -14.88
C THR A 49 1.05 19.91 -15.03
N GLY A 50 0.27 19.87 -16.11
CA GLY A 50 -0.67 18.78 -16.36
C GLY A 50 -0.01 17.42 -16.55
N ALA A 51 1.10 17.35 -17.29
CA ALA A 51 1.90 16.13 -17.45
C ALA A 51 2.55 15.71 -16.13
N ALA A 52 2.99 16.65 -15.30
CA ALA A 52 3.50 16.38 -13.96
C ALA A 52 2.41 15.74 -13.09
N HIS A 53 1.20 16.31 -12.99
CA HIS A 53 0.14 15.69 -12.20
C HIS A 53 -0.26 14.29 -12.68
N LEU A 54 -0.30 14.06 -14.00
CA LEU A 54 -0.53 12.72 -14.57
C LEU A 54 0.60 11.75 -14.19
N ALA A 55 1.85 12.17 -14.32
CA ALA A 55 3.02 11.36 -13.98
C ALA A 55 3.07 11.04 -12.48
N GLY A 56 2.71 11.99 -11.61
CA GLY A 56 2.60 11.79 -10.17
C GLY A 56 1.55 10.73 -9.83
N GLY A 57 0.34 10.88 -10.38
CA GLY A 57 -0.74 9.90 -10.20
C GLY A 57 -0.36 8.49 -10.68
N LEU A 58 0.28 8.38 -11.85
CA LEU A 58 0.75 7.10 -12.38
C LEU A 58 1.88 6.49 -11.53
N ALA A 59 2.83 7.31 -11.05
CA ALA A 59 3.92 6.84 -10.21
C ALA A 59 3.40 6.21 -8.91
N CYS A 60 2.49 6.89 -8.19
CA CYS A 60 1.88 6.36 -6.97
C CYS A 60 1.00 5.12 -7.26
N GLY A 61 0.21 5.16 -8.34
CA GLY A 61 -0.68 4.07 -8.72
C GLY A 61 0.07 2.78 -9.08
N LEU A 62 1.09 2.87 -9.93
CA LEU A 62 1.90 1.72 -10.36
C LEU A 62 2.76 1.17 -9.23
N SER A 63 3.32 2.02 -8.36
CA SER A 63 4.05 1.56 -7.16
C SER A 63 3.12 0.84 -6.18
N GLY A 64 1.90 1.37 -5.99
CA GLY A 64 0.89 0.78 -5.12
C GLY A 64 0.39 -0.57 -5.64
N LEU A 65 0.23 -0.72 -6.95
CA LEU A 65 -0.14 -1.98 -7.61
C LEU A 65 0.95 -3.05 -7.43
N GLY A 66 2.22 -2.71 -7.71
CA GLY A 66 3.34 -3.64 -7.56
C GLY A 66 3.53 -4.07 -6.10
N SER A 67 3.48 -3.11 -5.17
CA SER A 67 3.51 -3.38 -3.72
C SER A 67 2.33 -4.26 -3.28
N GLY A 68 1.11 -3.93 -3.72
CA GLY A 68 -0.10 -4.69 -3.41
C GLY A 68 -0.05 -6.13 -3.91
N MET A 69 0.50 -6.36 -5.11
CA MET A 69 0.70 -7.70 -5.66
C MET A 69 1.68 -8.52 -4.81
N ALA A 70 2.80 -7.92 -4.39
CA ALA A 70 3.76 -8.58 -3.49
C ALA A 70 3.15 -8.91 -2.11
N ILE A 71 2.38 -7.98 -1.54
CA ILE A 71 1.63 -8.15 -0.28
C ILE A 71 0.61 -9.29 -0.40
N GLY A 72 -0.12 -9.37 -1.53
CA GLY A 72 -1.09 -10.42 -1.79
C GLY A 72 -0.45 -11.80 -1.85
N ILE A 73 0.61 -11.96 -2.64
CA ILE A 73 1.33 -13.24 -2.80
C ILE A 73 1.97 -13.66 -1.47
N ALA A 74 2.63 -12.75 -0.76
CA ALA A 74 3.21 -13.02 0.56
C ALA A 74 2.12 -13.37 1.59
N GLY A 75 0.97 -12.69 1.53
CA GLY A 75 -0.20 -12.95 2.36
C GLY A 75 -0.76 -14.35 2.15
N GLU A 76 -0.89 -14.81 0.90
CA GLU A 76 -1.40 -16.14 0.58
C GLU A 76 -0.46 -17.26 1.07
N ALA A 77 0.85 -17.10 0.86
CA ALA A 77 1.84 -18.03 1.40
C ALA A 77 1.80 -18.07 2.93
N ALA A 78 1.64 -16.93 3.59
CA ALA A 78 1.62 -16.85 5.04
C ALA A 78 0.34 -17.42 5.68
N VAL A 79 -0.83 -17.22 5.07
CA VAL A 79 -2.10 -17.83 5.52
C VAL A 79 -2.04 -19.35 5.36
N THR A 80 -1.51 -19.83 4.22
CA THR A 80 -1.36 -21.27 3.95
C THR A 80 -0.37 -21.92 4.91
N ALA A 81 0.76 -21.26 5.17
CA ALA A 81 1.70 -21.67 6.19
C ALA A 81 0.98 -21.75 7.55
N CYS A 82 0.37 -20.66 8.03
CA CYS A 82 -0.29 -20.64 9.33
C CYS A 82 -1.38 -21.72 9.48
N GLY A 83 -2.09 -22.06 8.41
CA GLY A 83 -3.07 -23.15 8.37
C GLY A 83 -2.44 -24.54 8.53
N THR A 84 -1.38 -24.84 7.77
CA THR A 84 -0.68 -26.14 7.84
C THR A 84 0.00 -26.35 9.20
N TRP A 85 0.60 -25.31 9.80
CA TRP A 85 1.17 -25.41 11.14
C TRP A 85 0.12 -25.70 12.23
N ASP A 86 -1.12 -25.19 12.12
CA ASP A 86 -2.21 -25.53 13.06
C ASP A 86 -2.65 -27.00 12.93
N VAL A 87 -2.66 -27.53 11.70
CA VAL A 87 -3.00 -28.94 11.42
C VAL A 87 -1.92 -29.88 11.94
N GLU A 88 -0.64 -29.62 11.62
CA GLU A 88 0.51 -30.39 12.09
C GLU A 88 0.57 -30.38 13.63
N TYR A 89 0.32 -29.22 14.24
CA TYR A 89 0.28 -29.06 15.69
C TYR A 89 -0.83 -29.88 16.37
N LYS A 90 -2.00 -30.03 15.72
CA LYS A 90 -3.09 -30.88 16.21
C LYS A 90 -2.84 -32.36 15.99
N ASN A 91 -2.31 -32.75 14.83
CA ASN A 91 -2.00 -34.15 14.51
C ASN A 91 -0.85 -34.70 15.36
N SER A 92 0.13 -33.85 15.71
CA SER A 92 1.24 -34.23 16.57
C SER A 92 0.89 -34.27 18.08
N LYS A 93 -0.36 -33.97 18.48
CA LYS A 93 -0.76 -33.80 19.90
C LYS A 93 -2.06 -34.53 20.29
N GLY A 94 -1.92 -35.81 20.61
CA GLY A 94 -2.75 -36.43 21.66
C GLY A 94 -2.29 -35.94 23.04
N GLY A 95 -2.84 -34.84 23.57
CA GLY A 95 -2.59 -34.40 24.95
C GLY A 95 -2.80 -32.90 25.22
N ARG A 96 -3.64 -32.58 26.21
CA ARG A 96 -4.22 -31.25 26.49
C ARG A 96 -3.25 -30.17 27.02
N ASP A 97 -2.04 -30.50 27.46
CA ASP A 97 -1.26 -29.58 28.31
C ASP A 97 0.23 -29.42 27.95
N LYS A 98 0.59 -29.36 26.66
CA LYS A 98 1.94 -28.90 26.25
C LYS A 98 1.91 -27.53 25.62
N LYS A 99 2.44 -26.55 26.36
CA LYS A 99 2.83 -25.18 26.00
C LYS A 99 3.04 -25.01 24.49
N LYS A 100 2.29 -24.10 23.87
CA LYS A 100 2.49 -23.62 22.49
C LYS A 100 3.97 -23.25 22.33
N SER A 101 4.77 -24.11 21.69
CA SER A 101 6.08 -23.67 21.24
C SER A 101 5.84 -22.70 20.09
N GLY A 102 6.28 -21.45 20.23
CA GLY A 102 5.90 -20.26 19.46
C GLY A 102 6.23 -20.26 17.95
N GLY A 103 6.05 -21.38 17.25
CA GLY A 103 6.20 -21.47 15.79
C GLY A 103 5.23 -20.55 15.06
N GLY A 104 3.95 -20.56 15.44
CA GLY A 104 2.93 -19.67 14.86
C GLY A 104 3.21 -18.17 15.09
N ASP A 105 3.86 -17.83 16.20
CA ASP A 105 4.21 -16.44 16.53
C ASP A 105 5.44 -15.97 15.74
N LYS A 106 6.44 -16.85 15.56
CA LYS A 106 7.63 -16.55 14.74
C LYS A 106 7.27 -16.38 13.26
N LEU A 107 6.34 -17.17 12.75
CA LEU A 107 5.85 -17.06 11.38
C LEU A 107 5.01 -15.81 11.18
N PHE A 108 4.20 -15.45 12.17
CA PHE A 108 3.45 -14.21 12.17
C PHE A 108 4.36 -12.97 12.12
N VAL A 109 5.42 -12.93 12.93
CA VAL A 109 6.40 -11.84 12.89
C VAL A 109 7.08 -11.77 11.52
N SER A 110 7.49 -12.91 10.96
CA SER A 110 8.14 -12.96 9.65
C SER A 110 7.23 -12.46 8.53
N MET A 111 5.95 -12.83 8.57
CA MET A 111 4.93 -12.33 7.66
C MET A 111 4.75 -10.81 7.77
N VAL A 112 4.60 -10.28 8.98
CA VAL A 112 4.43 -8.83 9.21
C VAL A 112 5.63 -8.05 8.68
N LEU A 113 6.85 -8.53 8.89
CA LEU A 113 8.06 -7.88 8.40
C LEU A 113 8.06 -7.75 6.87
N ILE A 114 7.71 -8.81 6.15
CA ILE A 114 7.59 -8.78 4.68
C ILE A 114 6.53 -7.76 4.25
N GLN A 115 5.37 -7.75 4.91
CA GLN A 115 4.29 -6.81 4.63
C GLN A 115 4.73 -5.35 4.81
N VAL A 116 5.52 -5.04 5.85
CA VAL A 116 6.02 -3.69 6.13
C VAL A 116 7.00 -3.23 5.05
N PHE A 117 7.97 -4.06 4.67
CA PHE A 117 8.93 -3.70 3.61
C PHE A 117 8.22 -3.49 2.27
N ALA A 118 7.23 -4.32 1.93
CA ALA A 118 6.44 -4.13 0.73
C ALA A 118 5.58 -2.85 0.80
N GLY A 119 4.97 -2.55 1.95
CA GLY A 119 4.16 -1.34 2.14
C GLY A 119 4.96 -0.04 1.99
N ASN A 120 6.23 -0.04 2.40
CA ASN A 120 7.11 1.13 2.23
C ASN A 120 7.30 1.50 0.75
N VAL A 121 7.28 0.53 -0.17
CA VAL A 121 7.40 0.79 -1.62
C VAL A 121 6.26 1.66 -2.14
N ALA A 122 5.02 1.38 -1.70
CA ALA A 122 3.87 2.21 -2.08
C ALA A 122 3.94 3.60 -1.45
N LEU A 123 4.42 3.68 -0.19
CA LEU A 123 4.59 4.94 0.52
C LEU A 123 5.61 5.86 -0.18
N TYR A 124 6.70 5.32 -0.72
CA TYR A 124 7.64 6.12 -1.51
C TYR A 124 7.01 6.70 -2.79
N GLY A 125 6.17 5.92 -3.49
CA GLY A 125 5.45 6.42 -4.67
C GLY A 125 4.44 7.54 -4.34
N LEU A 126 3.76 7.43 -3.19
CA LEU A 126 2.90 8.50 -2.68
C LEU A 126 3.70 9.78 -2.43
N ILE A 127 4.83 9.69 -1.71
CA ILE A 127 5.68 10.86 -1.44
C ILE A 127 6.15 11.51 -2.74
N ALA A 128 6.62 10.72 -3.71
CA ALA A 128 7.06 11.23 -5.00
C ALA A 128 5.93 11.96 -5.74
N SER A 129 4.71 11.41 -5.74
CA SER A 129 3.55 12.06 -6.34
C SER A 129 3.22 13.40 -5.67
N ILE A 130 3.29 13.46 -4.34
CA ILE A 130 2.99 14.70 -3.59
C ILE A 130 4.04 15.77 -3.88
N LEU A 131 5.33 15.40 -3.87
CA LEU A 131 6.41 16.33 -4.20
C LEU A 131 6.25 16.91 -5.61
N LEU A 132 5.88 16.08 -6.58
CA LEU A 132 5.64 16.50 -7.95
C LEU A 132 4.42 17.43 -8.05
N SER A 133 3.37 17.18 -7.26
CA SER A 133 2.17 18.01 -7.20
C SER A 133 2.39 19.38 -6.55
N GLN A 134 3.48 19.56 -5.79
CA GLN A 134 3.82 20.82 -5.15
C GLN A 134 4.68 21.74 -6.03
N GLN A 135 5.21 21.25 -7.16
CA GLN A 135 6.05 22.05 -8.06
C GLN A 135 5.18 22.86 -9.04
N VAL A 136 4.71 24.03 -8.58
CA VAL A 136 3.97 24.98 -9.42
C VAL A 136 4.96 25.78 -10.26
N PHE A 137 4.97 25.51 -11.57
CA PHE A 137 5.71 26.32 -12.53
C PHE A 137 4.81 27.44 -13.05
N TYR A 138 5.17 28.68 -12.72
CA TYR A 138 4.60 29.85 -13.37
C TYR A 138 5.26 29.99 -14.73
N CYS A 139 4.46 29.95 -15.80
CA CYS A 139 4.93 30.40 -17.10
C CYS A 139 5.23 31.90 -16.96
N GLU A 140 6.51 32.27 -16.94
CA GLU A 140 6.89 33.65 -17.21
C GLU A 140 6.51 33.89 -18.67
N ASN A 141 5.53 34.76 -18.90
CA ASN A 141 5.20 35.24 -20.24
C ASN A 141 6.45 35.92 -20.80
N GLY A 142 7.24 35.15 -21.56
CA GLY A 142 8.26 35.71 -22.42
C GLY A 142 7.57 36.60 -23.45
N ASN A 143 7.99 37.87 -23.50
CA ASN A 143 7.68 38.79 -24.58
C ASN A 143 7.85 38.15 -25.96
#